data_AF-A0A6H1JEY8-F1
#
_entry.id   AF-A0A6H1JEY8-F1
#
_cell.length_a   1.000
_cell.length_b   1.000
_cell.length_c   1.000
_cell.angle_alpha   90.00
_cell.angle_beta   90.00
_cell.angle_gamma   90.00
#
_symmetry.space_group_name_H-M   'P 1'
#
loop_
_entity.id
_entity.type
_entity.pdbx_description
1 polymer ?
#
loop_
_entity_poly.entity_id
_entity_poly.type
_entity_poly.pdbx_seq_one_letter_code
_entity_poly.pdbx_strand_id
1 'polypeptide(L)'
;MTAEIPISLGPGPARRNALAHRIRLLVAATITYNVIEAIVAITAGTRASSTALIGFGLDSVIEVSSAAAVAWQFSARDHAGREAREKTTLRIIAVSFFALATYVTVDSVRALTGTGEAERSVPGIVLATLSLAVMPFLSAAQRRAGRELGSASAVADSKQTLLCTYLSAVLLVGLVLNATLGWAWADPIAALVIAAVAIKEGRDAWHGKGCCAAPTATETEATDAKADACACRPGCDCCN
;
A
#
# COMPACT_ATOMS: atom_id res chain seq x y z
N MET A 1 -0.96 45.86 -20.61
CA MET A 1 -1.29 45.22 -19.32
C MET A 1 -0.72 43.81 -19.36
N THR A 2 0.45 43.61 -18.75
CA THR A 2 1.13 42.30 -18.68
C THR A 2 0.61 41.56 -17.46
N ALA A 3 -0.05 40.43 -17.67
CA ALA A 3 -0.47 39.53 -16.59
C ALA A 3 0.76 38.83 -16.01
N GLU A 4 1.09 39.13 -14.75
CA GLU A 4 2.10 38.40 -14.00
C GLU A 4 1.60 36.98 -13.73
N ILE A 5 2.30 36.00 -14.30
CA ILE A 5 2.09 34.58 -13.98
C ILE A 5 2.68 34.35 -12.58
N PRO A 6 1.88 33.97 -11.56
CA PRO A 6 2.43 33.71 -10.24
C PRO A 6 3.30 32.47 -10.29
N ILE A 7 4.61 32.65 -10.16
CA ILE A 7 5.56 31.56 -9.93
C ILE A 7 5.19 30.94 -8.57
N SER A 8 4.65 29.72 -8.59
CA SER A 8 4.36 28.98 -7.36
C SER A 8 5.68 28.58 -6.68
N LEU A 9 6.20 29.48 -5.85
CA LEU A 9 7.36 29.22 -5.01
C LEU A 9 6.94 28.15 -4.00
N GLY A 10 7.44 26.92 -4.17
CA GLY A 10 7.22 25.83 -3.22
C GLY A 10 7.57 26.25 -1.78
N PRO A 11 7.19 25.45 -0.77
CA PRO A 11 7.25 25.87 0.63
C PRO A 11 8.64 26.40 1.04
N GLY A 12 8.67 27.46 1.85
CA GLY A 12 9.90 28.04 2.38
C GLY A 12 10.73 27.03 3.19
N PRO A 13 12.05 27.25 3.37
CA PRO A 13 12.98 26.26 3.92
C PRO A 13 12.60 25.75 5.33
N ALA A 14 12.10 26.61 6.21
CA ALA A 14 11.60 26.19 7.53
C ALA A 14 10.37 25.26 7.43
N ARG A 15 9.45 25.56 6.50
CA ARG A 15 8.26 24.73 6.23
C ARG A 15 8.65 23.39 5.60
N ARG A 16 9.64 23.35 4.70
CA ARG A 16 10.20 22.11 4.15
C ARG A 16 10.79 21.21 5.24
N ASN A 17 11.59 21.76 6.15
CA ASN A 17 12.17 20.98 7.25
C ASN A 17 11.10 20.43 8.19
N ALA A 18 10.09 21.24 8.54
CA ALA A 18 8.98 20.80 9.38
C ALA A 18 8.14 19.69 8.71
N LEU A 19 7.81 19.83 7.42
CA LEU A 19 7.11 18.79 6.70
C LEU A 19 7.97 17.52 6.55
N ALA A 20 9.28 17.64 6.32
CA ALA A 20 10.16 16.48 6.18
C ALA A 20 10.23 15.69 7.51
N HIS A 21 10.29 16.40 8.64
CA HIS A 21 10.20 15.79 9.95
C HIS A 21 8.84 15.10 10.18
N ARG A 22 7.73 15.76 9.81
CA ARG A 22 6.38 15.17 9.89
C ARG A 22 6.24 13.90 9.04
N ILE A 23 6.74 13.90 7.81
CA ILE A 23 6.71 12.70 6.96
C ILE A 23 7.50 11.57 7.62
N ARG A 24 8.70 11.84 8.15
CA ARG A 24 9.49 10.81 8.84
C ARG A 24 8.75 10.23 10.04
N LEU A 25 8.10 11.07 10.85
CA LEU A 25 7.29 10.61 11.98
C LEU A 25 6.10 9.78 11.52
N LEU A 26 5.39 10.21 10.47
CA LEU A 26 4.25 9.46 9.93
C LEU A 26 4.67 8.10 9.37
N VAL A 27 5.74 8.05 8.57
CA VAL A 27 6.29 6.79 8.04
C VAL A 27 6.74 5.86 9.17
N ALA A 28 7.42 6.39 10.20
CA ALA A 28 7.83 5.60 11.35
C ALA A 28 6.62 5.06 12.14
N ALA A 29 5.57 5.86 12.29
CA ALA A 29 4.32 5.44 12.92
C ALA A 29 3.63 4.33 12.11
N THR A 30 3.50 4.49 10.79
CA THR A 30 2.92 3.47 9.89
C THR A 30 3.70 2.17 9.95
N ILE A 31 5.04 2.20 9.84
CA ILE A 31 5.88 1.00 9.96
C ILE A 31 5.68 0.32 11.31
N THR A 32 5.69 1.09 12.41
CA THR A 32 5.51 0.53 13.75
C THR A 32 4.14 -0.14 13.89
N TYR A 33 3.10 0.52 13.38
CA TYR A 33 1.74 -0.01 13.39
C TYR A 33 1.65 -1.32 12.61
N ASN A 34 2.19 -1.37 11.38
CA ASN A 34 2.14 -2.55 10.52
C ASN A 34 2.93 -3.73 11.08
N VAL A 35 4.04 -3.46 11.79
CA VAL A 35 4.78 -4.51 12.51
C VAL A 35 3.93 -5.10 13.64
N ILE A 36 3.27 -4.25 14.44
CA ILE A 36 2.37 -4.71 15.51
C ILE A 36 1.21 -5.50 14.90
N GLU A 37 0.62 -4.99 13.82
CA GLU A 37 -0.46 -5.63 13.08
C GLU A 37 -0.06 -7.02 12.59
N ALA A 38 1.09 -7.15 11.91
CA ALA A 38 1.62 -8.43 11.45
C ALA A 38 1.75 -9.44 12.60
N ILE A 39 2.36 -9.04 13.72
CA ILE A 39 2.57 -9.90 14.88
C ILE A 39 1.23 -10.37 15.44
N VAL A 40 0.30 -9.45 15.68
CA VAL A 40 -1.00 -9.76 16.28
C VAL A 40 -1.84 -10.61 15.32
N ALA A 41 -1.90 -10.25 14.04
CA ALA A 41 -2.67 -10.94 13.01
C ALA A 41 -2.15 -12.37 12.79
N ILE A 42 -0.85 -12.58 12.58
CA ILE A 42 -0.28 -13.92 12.38
C ILE A 42 -0.49 -14.78 13.64
N THR A 43 -0.27 -14.21 14.82
CA THR A 43 -0.44 -14.94 16.09
C THR A 43 -1.90 -15.31 16.35
N ALA A 44 -2.83 -14.39 16.13
CA ALA A 44 -4.26 -14.64 16.33
C ALA A 44 -4.84 -15.54 15.23
N GLY A 45 -4.38 -15.38 13.98
CA GLY A 45 -4.80 -16.17 12.84
C GLY A 45 -4.36 -17.62 12.95
N THR A 46 -3.11 -17.87 13.37
CA THR A 46 -2.63 -19.24 13.63
C THR A 46 -3.37 -19.91 14.78
N ARG A 47 -3.70 -19.18 15.85
CA ARG A 47 -4.50 -19.73 16.97
C ARG A 47 -5.94 -20.02 16.59
N ALA A 48 -6.53 -19.19 15.73
CA ALA A 48 -7.92 -19.33 15.29
C ALA A 48 -8.08 -20.15 14.01
N SER A 49 -6.99 -20.68 13.45
CA SER A 49 -6.96 -21.31 12.11
C SER A 49 -7.64 -20.45 11.03
N SER A 50 -7.46 -19.13 11.10
CA SER A 50 -8.05 -18.14 10.19
C SER A 50 -7.07 -17.79 9.08
N THR A 51 -7.36 -18.27 7.87
CA THR A 51 -6.55 -18.02 6.68
C THR A 51 -6.57 -16.53 6.32
N ALA A 52 -7.72 -15.86 6.44
CA ALA A 52 -7.83 -14.44 6.12
C ALA A 52 -6.97 -13.58 7.05
N LEU A 53 -6.96 -13.89 8.35
CA LEU A 53 -6.20 -13.13 9.34
C LEU A 53 -4.69 -13.35 9.18
N ILE A 54 -4.26 -14.58 8.84
CA ILE A 54 -2.85 -14.84 8.49
C ILE A 54 -2.48 -14.08 7.21
N GLY A 55 -3.32 -14.15 6.17
CA GLY A 55 -3.10 -13.44 4.91
C GLY A 55 -2.97 -11.93 5.10
N PHE A 56 -3.84 -11.34 5.93
CA PHE A 56 -3.76 -9.93 6.32
C PHE A 56 -2.45 -9.60 7.05
N GLY A 57 -2.05 -10.41 8.04
CA GLY A 57 -0.79 -10.19 8.75
C GLY A 57 0.45 -10.31 7.86
N LEU A 58 0.44 -11.21 6.88
CA LEU A 58 1.52 -11.33 5.90
C LEU A 58 1.54 -10.15 4.91
N ASP A 59 0.38 -9.58 4.57
CA ASP A 59 0.30 -8.34 3.78
C ASP A 59 0.99 -7.17 4.52
N SER A 60 0.76 -7.00 5.83
CA SER A 60 1.45 -5.98 6.63
C SER A 60 2.99 -6.18 6.64
N VAL A 61 3.48 -7.43 6.61
CA VAL A 61 4.93 -7.72 6.47
C VAL A 61 5.44 -7.28 5.09
N ILE A 62 4.68 -7.53 4.02
CA ILE A 62 5.01 -7.04 2.68
C ILE A 62 5.01 -5.51 2.67
N GLU A 63 4.08 -4.86 3.37
CA GLU A 63 4.03 -3.40 3.45
C GLU A 63 5.30 -2.82 4.07
N VAL A 64 5.74 -3.36 5.21
CA VAL A 64 6.97 -2.90 5.87
C VAL A 64 8.21 -3.17 5.01
N SER A 65 8.30 -4.36 4.40
CA SER A 65 9.47 -4.73 3.60
C SER A 65 9.57 -3.94 2.29
N SER A 66 8.44 -3.66 1.63
CA SER A 66 8.39 -2.83 0.43
C SER A 66 8.70 -1.37 0.74
N ALA A 67 8.19 -0.80 1.84
CA ALA A 67 8.56 0.54 2.29
C ALA A 67 10.07 0.65 2.55
N ALA A 68 10.68 -0.37 3.19
CA ALA A 68 12.12 -0.43 3.39
C ALA A 68 12.91 -0.54 2.06
N ALA A 69 12.44 -1.37 1.13
CA ALA A 69 13.07 -1.54 -0.18
C ALA A 69 13.00 -0.25 -1.04
N VAL A 70 11.90 0.50 -0.94
CA VAL A 70 11.74 1.81 -1.58
C VAL A 70 12.66 2.84 -0.91
N ALA A 71 12.76 2.88 0.41
CA ALA A 71 13.69 3.76 1.12
C ALA A 71 15.15 3.46 0.72
N TRP A 72 15.51 2.18 0.55
CA TRP A 72 16.83 1.76 0.07
C TRP A 72 17.10 2.20 -1.37
N GLN A 73 16.12 2.10 -2.27
CA GLN A 73 16.23 2.60 -3.65
C GLN A 73 16.58 4.09 -3.69
N PHE A 74 15.88 4.93 -2.90
CA PHE A 74 16.10 6.38 -2.89
C PHE A 74 17.40 6.83 -2.18
N SER A 75 18.08 5.93 -1.47
CA SER A 75 19.41 6.21 -0.88
C SER A 75 20.55 6.27 -1.92
N ALA A 76 20.33 5.77 -3.15
CA ALA A 76 21.32 5.80 -4.22
C ALA A 76 21.59 7.25 -4.71
N ARG A 77 22.88 7.58 -4.86
CA ARG A 77 23.36 8.92 -5.25
C ARG A 77 23.42 9.12 -6.76
N ASP A 78 23.61 8.07 -7.55
CA ASP A 78 23.66 8.13 -9.02
C ASP A 78 22.31 7.72 -9.65
N HIS A 79 22.04 8.20 -10.86
CA HIS A 79 20.79 7.89 -11.56
C HIS A 79 20.77 6.45 -12.10
N ALA A 80 21.89 5.96 -12.66
CA ALA A 80 21.99 4.60 -13.19
C ALA A 80 21.81 3.54 -12.08
N GLY A 81 22.45 3.73 -10.92
CA GLY A 81 22.25 2.87 -9.76
C GLY A 81 20.84 2.97 -9.16
N ARG A 82 20.16 4.12 -9.25
CA ARG A 82 18.77 4.27 -8.79
C ARG A 82 17.79 3.46 -9.64
N GLU A 83 17.93 3.50 -10.96
CA GLU A 83 17.07 2.77 -11.90
C GLU A 83 17.26 1.25 -11.80
N ALA A 84 18.50 0.78 -11.66
CA ALA A 84 18.79 -0.63 -11.43
C ALA A 84 18.20 -1.14 -10.09
N ARG A 85 18.27 -0.31 -9.03
CA ARG A 85 17.66 -0.61 -7.73
C ARG A 85 16.14 -0.59 -7.79
N GLU A 86 15.55 0.34 -8.56
CA GLU A 86 14.10 0.41 -8.77
C GLU A 86 13.55 -0.89 -9.34
N LYS A 87 14.13 -1.37 -10.44
CA LYS A 87 13.71 -2.62 -11.08
C LYS A 87 13.88 -3.82 -10.16
N THR A 88 14.93 -3.82 -9.34
CA THR A 88 15.18 -4.88 -8.35
C THR A 88 14.16 -4.84 -7.23
N THR A 89 13.92 -3.67 -6.64
CA THR A 89 12.91 -3.43 -5.59
C THR A 89 11.52 -3.85 -6.06
N LEU A 90 11.10 -3.41 -7.25
CA LEU A 90 9.81 -3.77 -7.83
C LEU A 90 9.65 -5.28 -8.05
N ARG A 91 10.71 -5.97 -8.49
CA ARG A 91 10.70 -7.44 -8.63
C ARG A 91 10.58 -8.15 -7.29
N ILE A 92 11.31 -7.68 -6.27
CA ILE A 92 11.21 -8.25 -4.92
C ILE A 92 9.78 -8.09 -4.40
N ILE A 93 9.21 -6.89 -4.52
CA ILE A 93 7.83 -6.60 -4.10
C ILE A 93 6.84 -7.50 -4.85
N ALA A 94 6.98 -7.60 -6.17
CA ALA A 94 6.11 -8.44 -7.00
C ALA A 94 6.15 -9.92 -6.60
N VAL A 95 7.36 -10.46 -6.40
CA VAL A 95 7.55 -11.85 -5.98
C VAL A 95 6.96 -12.09 -4.59
N SER A 96 7.13 -11.16 -3.65
CA SER A 96 6.52 -11.24 -2.32
C SER A 96 4.99 -11.33 -2.39
N PHE A 97 4.35 -10.46 -3.19
CA PHE A 97 2.90 -10.50 -3.37
C PHE A 97 2.41 -11.78 -4.05
N PHE A 98 3.13 -12.30 -5.04
CA PHE A 98 2.79 -13.60 -5.64
C PHE A 98 2.98 -14.77 -4.67
N ALA A 99 4.01 -14.73 -3.82
CA ALA A 99 4.22 -15.73 -2.77
C ALA A 99 3.09 -15.69 -1.74
N LEU A 100 2.70 -14.51 -1.28
CA LEU A 100 1.53 -14.31 -0.41
C LEU A 100 0.26 -14.89 -1.05
N ALA A 101 -0.04 -14.48 -2.29
CA ALA A 101 -1.23 -14.95 -2.98
C ALA A 101 -1.26 -16.46 -3.14
N THR A 102 -0.12 -17.08 -3.48
CA THR A 102 -0.01 -18.53 -3.61
C THR A 102 -0.27 -19.22 -2.27
N TYR A 103 0.38 -18.76 -1.20
CA TYR A 103 0.19 -19.30 0.14
C TYR A 103 -1.27 -19.22 0.58
N VAL A 104 -1.86 -18.01 0.51
CA VAL A 104 -3.24 -17.76 0.96
C VAL A 104 -4.25 -18.54 0.11
N THR A 105 -4.02 -18.66 -1.20
CA THR A 105 -4.91 -19.44 -2.07
C THR A 105 -4.88 -20.92 -1.73
N VAL A 106 -3.67 -21.50 -1.56
CA VAL A 106 -3.52 -22.92 -1.19
C VAL A 106 -4.17 -23.19 0.17
N ASP A 107 -3.94 -22.32 1.14
CA ASP A 107 -4.51 -22.46 2.48
C ASP A 107 -6.04 -22.30 2.46
N SER A 108 -6.57 -21.35 1.70
CA SER A 108 -8.02 -21.14 1.54
C SER A 108 -8.70 -22.33 0.88
N VAL A 109 -8.09 -22.90 -0.16
CA VAL A 109 -8.61 -24.10 -0.83
C VAL A 109 -8.61 -25.30 0.12
N ARG A 110 -7.57 -25.47 0.93
CA ARG A 110 -7.53 -26.50 1.97
C ARG A 110 -8.65 -26.30 2.99
N ALA A 111 -8.79 -25.10 3.55
CA ALA A 111 -9.85 -24.78 4.51
C ALA A 111 -11.26 -25.05 3.93
N LEU A 112 -11.49 -24.78 2.65
CA LEU A 112 -12.77 -25.07 1.98
C LEU A 112 -13.00 -26.57 1.66
N THR A 113 -11.95 -27.35 1.43
CA THR A 113 -12.06 -28.75 0.96
C THR A 113 -11.87 -29.79 2.06
N GLY A 114 -11.33 -29.39 3.22
CA GLY A 114 -11.27 -30.23 4.40
C GLY A 114 -10.28 -29.70 5.43
N THR A 115 -10.69 -29.76 6.70
CA THR A 115 -9.86 -29.73 7.93
C THR A 115 -9.69 -28.43 8.72
N GLY A 116 -10.51 -27.39 8.55
CA GLY A 116 -10.45 -26.26 9.50
C GLY A 116 -11.66 -25.33 9.43
N GLU A 117 -12.53 -25.38 10.45
CA GLU A 117 -13.43 -24.26 10.69
C GLU A 117 -12.65 -23.16 11.41
N ALA A 118 -12.61 -21.96 10.83
CA ALA A 118 -12.00 -20.82 11.49
C ALA A 118 -12.76 -20.54 12.79
N GLU A 119 -12.07 -20.59 13.93
CA GLU A 119 -12.68 -20.25 15.22
C GLU A 119 -12.84 -18.73 15.36
N ARG A 120 -13.73 -18.31 16.25
CA ARG A 120 -13.95 -16.89 16.52
C ARG A 120 -12.68 -16.23 17.09
N SER A 121 -12.09 -15.31 16.33
CA SER A 121 -10.92 -14.52 16.78
C SER A 121 -11.32 -13.12 17.22
N VAL A 122 -11.61 -12.92 18.51
CA VAL A 122 -11.84 -11.59 19.09
C VAL A 122 -10.63 -10.65 18.87
N PRO A 123 -9.37 -11.08 19.04
CA PRO A 123 -8.21 -10.24 18.75
C PRO A 123 -8.17 -9.81 17.26
N GLY A 124 -8.54 -10.70 16.33
CA GLY A 124 -8.62 -10.37 14.91
C GLY A 124 -9.69 -9.34 14.57
N ILE A 125 -10.87 -9.42 15.18
CA ILE A 125 -11.95 -8.43 15.00
C ILE A 125 -11.52 -7.06 15.54
N VAL A 126 -10.93 -7.03 16.74
CA VAL A 126 -10.42 -5.79 17.33
C VAL A 126 -9.33 -5.18 16.46
N LEU A 127 -8.38 -6.01 15.98
CA LEU A 127 -7.31 -5.56 15.10
C LEU A 127 -7.87 -4.97 13.82
N ALA A 128 -8.68 -5.72 13.07
CA ALA A 128 -9.27 -5.26 11.82
C ALA A 128 -10.11 -3.98 11.99
N THR A 129 -10.83 -3.84 13.12
CA THR A 129 -11.58 -2.62 13.45
C THR A 129 -10.65 -1.44 13.70
N LEU A 130 -9.56 -1.64 14.45
CA LEU A 130 -8.57 -0.60 14.71
C LEU A 130 -7.87 -0.18 13.42
N SER A 131 -7.47 -1.12 12.56
CA SER A 131 -6.82 -0.85 11.28
C SER A 131 -7.75 -0.05 10.37
N LEU A 132 -9.01 -0.45 10.27
CA LEU A 132 -10.04 0.26 9.50
C LEU A 132 -10.28 1.70 10.01
N ALA A 133 -10.08 1.97 11.30
CA ALA A 133 -10.24 3.31 11.88
C ALA A 133 -8.97 4.18 11.75
N VAL A 134 -7.79 3.60 11.97
CA VAL A 134 -6.51 4.33 12.09
C VAL A 134 -5.87 4.56 10.72
N MET A 135 -5.84 3.56 9.85
CA MET A 135 -5.13 3.62 8.57
C MET A 135 -5.65 4.69 7.60
N PRO A 136 -6.96 4.96 7.47
CA PRO A 136 -7.45 6.04 6.60
C PRO A 136 -6.90 7.41 7.01
N PHE A 137 -6.78 7.64 8.32
CA PHE A 137 -6.25 8.89 8.86
C PHE A 137 -4.75 9.02 8.56
N LEU A 138 -3.97 7.95 8.78
CA LEU A 138 -2.55 7.92 8.45
C LEU A 138 -2.31 8.13 6.95
N SER A 139 -3.04 7.40 6.10
CA SER A 139 -2.99 7.53 4.64
C SER A 139 -3.31 8.97 4.20
N ALA A 140 -4.38 9.58 4.73
CA ALA A 140 -4.73 10.96 4.40
C ALA A 140 -3.66 11.96 4.84
N ALA A 141 -3.09 11.80 6.03
CA ALA A 141 -2.04 12.67 6.56
C ALA A 141 -0.75 12.57 5.74
N GLN A 142 -0.32 11.34 5.43
CA GLN A 142 0.86 11.07 4.60
C GLN A 142 0.69 11.60 3.19
N ARG A 143 -0.50 11.39 2.59
CA ARG A 143 -0.78 11.87 1.23
C ARG A 143 -0.78 13.39 1.13
N ARG A 144 -1.34 14.08 2.13
CA ARG A 144 -1.32 15.56 2.20
C ARG A 144 0.11 16.08 2.36
N ALA A 145 0.84 15.59 3.36
CA ALA A 145 2.21 16.00 3.61
C ALA A 145 3.15 15.66 2.43
N GLY A 146 2.97 14.48 1.82
CA GLY A 146 3.70 14.02 0.66
C GLY A 146 3.51 14.91 -0.56
N ARG A 147 2.26 15.31 -0.85
CA ARG A 147 1.95 16.25 -1.94
C ARG A 147 2.52 17.64 -1.69
N GLU A 148 2.40 18.16 -0.46
CA GLU A 148 2.94 19.47 -0.11
C GLU A 148 4.48 19.53 -0.21
N LEU A 149 5.17 18.41 0.05
CA LEU A 149 6.62 18.31 -0.10
C LEU A 149 7.10 17.90 -1.50
N GLY A 150 6.20 17.40 -2.35
CA GLY A 150 6.58 16.73 -3.60
C GLY A 150 7.29 15.38 -3.38
N SER A 151 7.02 14.69 -2.26
CA SER A 151 7.59 13.37 -1.97
C SER A 151 6.78 12.25 -2.62
N ALA A 152 7.28 11.73 -3.74
CA ALA A 152 6.67 10.59 -4.43
C ALA A 152 6.61 9.33 -3.55
N SER A 153 7.65 9.07 -2.75
CA SER A 153 7.70 7.94 -1.83
C SER A 153 6.62 8.01 -0.74
N ALA A 154 6.36 9.18 -0.16
CA ALA A 154 5.31 9.33 0.84
C ALA A 154 3.90 9.20 0.25
N VAL A 155 3.72 9.60 -1.01
CA VAL A 155 2.44 9.40 -1.72
C VAL A 155 2.25 7.93 -2.09
N ALA A 156 3.31 7.22 -2.49
CA ALA A 156 3.25 5.77 -2.73
C ALA A 156 2.90 5.00 -1.45
N ASP A 157 3.59 5.30 -0.35
CA ASP A 157 3.33 4.71 0.98
C ASP A 157 1.87 4.91 1.41
N SER A 158 1.33 6.12 1.22
CA SER A 158 -0.09 6.41 1.54
C SER A 158 -1.09 5.56 0.76
N LYS A 159 -0.77 5.12 -0.47
CA LYS A 159 -1.64 4.23 -1.24
C LYS A 159 -1.64 2.82 -0.66
N GLN A 160 -0.50 2.36 -0.16
CA GLN A 160 -0.38 1.02 0.39
C GLN A 160 -1.14 0.88 1.70
N THR A 161 -1.01 1.86 2.59
CA THR A 161 -1.83 1.95 3.82
C THR A 161 -3.34 2.01 3.52
N LEU A 162 -3.72 2.57 2.36
CA LEU A 162 -5.11 2.59 1.90
C LEU A 162 -5.57 1.21 1.43
N LEU A 163 -4.71 0.44 0.75
CA LEU A 163 -5.00 -0.96 0.44
C LEU A 163 -5.23 -1.78 1.70
N CYS A 164 -4.38 -1.62 2.72
CA CYS A 164 -4.55 -2.31 3.99
C CYS A 164 -5.88 -1.95 4.66
N THR A 165 -6.35 -0.69 4.55
CA THR A 165 -7.71 -0.31 4.98
C THR A 165 -8.79 -1.16 4.29
N TYR A 166 -8.72 -1.33 2.96
CA TYR A 166 -9.67 -2.16 2.22
C TYR A 166 -9.58 -3.62 2.65
N LEU A 167 -8.37 -4.15 2.83
CA LEU A 167 -8.16 -5.52 3.27
C LEU A 167 -8.66 -5.74 4.71
N SER A 168 -8.49 -4.75 5.61
CA SER A 168 -9.08 -4.78 6.95
C SER A 168 -10.61 -4.82 6.90
N ALA A 169 -11.24 -4.09 5.97
CA ALA A 169 -12.69 -4.16 5.80
C ALA A 169 -13.15 -5.55 5.33
N VAL A 170 -12.47 -6.12 4.32
CA VAL A 170 -12.75 -7.48 3.83
C VAL A 170 -12.56 -8.52 4.93
N LEU A 171 -11.45 -8.44 5.66
CA LEU A 171 -11.14 -9.30 6.81
C LEU A 171 -12.22 -9.17 7.90
N LEU A 172 -12.58 -7.94 8.28
CA LEU A 172 -13.58 -7.69 9.33
C LEU A 172 -14.93 -8.29 8.96
N VAL A 173 -15.37 -8.11 7.71
CA VAL A 173 -16.59 -8.73 7.20
C VAL A 173 -16.51 -10.25 7.29
N GLY A 174 -15.41 -10.87 6.83
CA GLY A 174 -15.20 -12.31 6.92
C GLY A 174 -15.26 -12.83 8.37
N LEU A 175 -14.54 -12.18 9.29
CA LEU A 175 -14.50 -12.55 10.70
C LEU A 175 -15.85 -12.36 11.41
N VAL A 176 -16.56 -11.26 11.13
CA VAL A 176 -17.87 -10.98 11.74
C VAL A 176 -18.93 -11.95 11.24
N LEU A 177 -18.97 -12.25 9.94
CA LEU A 177 -19.88 -13.24 9.37
C LEU A 177 -19.62 -14.62 9.96
N ASN A 178 -18.35 -15.04 10.05
CA ASN A 178 -17.98 -16.29 10.70
C ASN A 178 -18.42 -16.31 12.18
N ALA A 179 -18.12 -15.24 12.92
CA ALA A 179 -18.41 -15.14 14.35
C ALA A 179 -19.91 -15.10 14.68
N THR A 180 -20.74 -14.48 13.85
CA THR A 180 -22.17 -14.24 14.15
C THR A 180 -23.11 -15.24 13.48
N LEU A 181 -22.79 -15.67 12.26
CA LEU A 181 -23.64 -16.57 11.47
C LEU A 181 -23.12 -18.01 11.42
N GLY A 182 -21.92 -18.26 11.97
CA GLY A 182 -21.26 -19.57 11.91
C GLY A 182 -20.82 -19.95 10.49
N TRP A 183 -20.67 -18.96 9.60
CA TRP A 183 -20.25 -19.21 8.22
C TRP A 183 -18.75 -19.44 8.14
N ALA A 184 -18.32 -20.67 8.42
CA ALA A 184 -16.92 -21.09 8.36
C ALA A 184 -16.25 -20.81 7.00
N TRP A 185 -17.03 -20.78 5.91
CA TRP A 185 -16.56 -20.47 4.56
C TRP A 185 -16.33 -18.96 4.32
N ALA A 186 -16.81 -18.07 5.19
CA ALA A 186 -16.61 -16.62 5.04
C ALA A 186 -15.13 -16.23 5.16
N ASP A 187 -14.37 -16.90 6.03
CA ASP A 187 -12.95 -16.64 6.23
C ASP A 187 -12.11 -17.03 5.00
N PRO A 188 -12.20 -18.27 4.45
CA PRO A 188 -11.51 -18.61 3.20
C PRO A 188 -11.91 -17.73 2.01
N ILE A 189 -13.16 -17.27 1.92
CA ILE A 189 -13.54 -16.32 0.85
C ILE A 189 -12.88 -14.97 1.05
N ALA A 190 -12.85 -14.42 2.27
CA ALA A 190 -12.15 -13.18 2.56
C ALA A 190 -10.64 -13.31 2.26
N ALA A 191 -10.05 -14.45 2.59
CA ALA A 191 -8.68 -14.80 2.24
C ALA A 191 -8.43 -14.83 0.73
N LEU A 192 -9.33 -15.44 -0.05
CA LEU A 192 -9.24 -15.43 -1.52
C LEU A 192 -9.35 -14.02 -2.10
N VAL A 193 -10.15 -13.13 -1.51
CA VAL A 193 -10.19 -11.71 -1.90
C VAL A 193 -8.84 -11.04 -1.63
N ILE A 194 -8.24 -11.27 -0.45
CA ILE A 194 -6.88 -10.79 -0.13
C ILE A 194 -5.87 -11.32 -1.17
N ALA A 195 -5.93 -12.61 -1.50
CA ALA A 195 -5.05 -13.21 -2.50
C ALA A 195 -5.23 -12.58 -3.90
N ALA A 196 -6.47 -12.30 -4.32
CA ALA A 196 -6.75 -11.65 -5.59
C ALA A 196 -6.18 -10.23 -5.65
N VAL A 197 -6.29 -9.46 -4.57
CA VAL A 197 -5.66 -8.13 -4.45
C VAL A 197 -4.14 -8.26 -4.51
N ALA A 198 -3.54 -9.21 -3.78
CA ALA A 198 -2.10 -9.45 -3.82
C ALA A 198 -1.62 -9.81 -5.24
N ILE A 199 -2.35 -10.63 -6.01
CA ILE A 199 -2.00 -10.93 -7.41
C ILE A 199 -2.01 -9.65 -8.25
N LYS A 200 -3.01 -8.78 -8.06
CA LYS A 200 -3.10 -7.50 -8.77
C LYS A 200 -1.90 -6.61 -8.43
N GLU A 201 -1.59 -6.42 -7.15
CA GLU A 201 -0.45 -5.61 -6.71
C GLU A 201 0.89 -6.20 -7.19
N GLY A 202 1.03 -7.53 -7.16
CA GLY A 202 2.20 -8.23 -7.70
C GLY A 202 2.39 -7.98 -9.20
N ARG A 203 1.30 -7.99 -9.98
CA ARG A 203 1.33 -7.63 -11.41
C ARG A 203 1.67 -6.16 -11.63
N ASP A 204 1.06 -5.26 -10.86
CA ASP A 204 1.31 -3.82 -11.00
C ASP A 204 2.77 -3.47 -10.64
N ALA A 205 3.34 -4.11 -9.62
CA ALA A 205 4.75 -4.02 -9.28
C ALA A 205 5.66 -4.60 -10.37
N TRP A 206 5.32 -5.79 -10.92
CA TRP A 206 6.10 -6.42 -12.00
C TRP A 206 6.15 -5.57 -13.27
N HIS A 207 5.05 -4.88 -13.60
CA HIS A 207 4.95 -3.98 -14.74
C HIS A 207 5.45 -2.55 -14.44
N GLY A 208 5.88 -2.24 -13.22
CA GLY A 208 6.36 -0.90 -12.83
C GLY A 208 5.28 0.19 -12.80
N LYS A 209 3.99 -0.19 -12.79
CA LYS A 209 2.85 0.75 -12.86
C LYS A 209 2.69 1.63 -11.62
N GLY A 210 3.44 1.36 -10.55
CA GLY A 210 3.47 2.13 -9.30
C GLY A 210 4.54 3.23 -9.22
N CYS A 211 5.62 3.16 -10.02
CA CYS A 211 6.77 4.07 -9.89
C CYS A 211 6.80 5.19 -10.95
N CYS A 212 6.20 4.99 -12.12
CA CYS A 212 6.24 5.98 -13.21
C CYS A 212 5.14 7.06 -13.15
N ALA A 213 4.25 7.04 -12.15
CA ALA A 213 3.14 7.99 -12.06
C ALA A 213 3.39 9.10 -11.01
N ALA A 214 4.03 10.19 -11.43
CA ALA A 214 3.85 11.51 -10.82
C ALA A 214 4.05 12.64 -11.85
N PRO A 215 3.22 13.72 -11.88
CA PRO A 215 1.90 13.91 -11.26
C PRO A 215 0.81 14.13 -12.32
N THR A 216 -0.33 13.44 -12.22
CA THR A 216 -1.58 14.04 -12.72
C THR A 216 -1.98 15.13 -11.72
N ALA A 217 -1.63 16.37 -12.09
CA ALA A 217 -2.37 17.52 -11.64
C ALA A 217 -3.86 17.25 -11.89
N THR A 218 -4.66 17.47 -10.86
CA THR A 218 -6.11 17.31 -10.88
C THR A 218 -6.67 18.06 -12.09
N GLU A 219 -7.16 17.32 -13.09
CA GLU A 219 -8.08 17.85 -14.08
C GLU A 219 -9.37 18.22 -13.37
N THR A 220 -9.76 19.49 -13.48
CA THR A 220 -11.17 19.88 -13.42
C THR A 220 -11.33 21.00 -14.43
N GLU A 221 -12.26 20.74 -15.37
CA GLU A 221 -12.95 21.63 -16.30
C GLU A 221 -12.34 21.89 -17.69
N ALA A 222 -13.11 21.44 -18.68
CA ALA A 222 -12.94 21.58 -20.11
C ALA A 222 -13.33 22.98 -20.61
N THR A 223 -12.53 23.60 -21.48
CA THR A 223 -12.95 24.11 -22.81
C THR A 223 -11.73 24.52 -23.66
N ASP A 224 -11.84 24.31 -24.98
CA ASP A 224 -10.94 24.57 -26.10
C ASP A 224 -9.83 25.65 -25.99
N ALA A 225 -8.59 25.27 -26.33
CA ALA A 225 -7.74 25.97 -27.32
C ALA A 225 -6.39 25.27 -27.54
N LYS A 226 -6.07 25.06 -28.81
CA LYS A 226 -4.84 24.53 -29.41
C LYS A 226 -3.60 25.42 -29.11
N ALA A 227 -2.52 24.85 -28.55
CA ALA A 227 -1.11 25.14 -28.87
C ALA A 227 -0.11 24.46 -27.89
N ASP A 228 0.69 23.54 -28.42
CA ASP A 228 2.11 23.27 -28.15
C ASP A 228 2.75 23.63 -26.79
N ALA A 229 3.11 22.60 -26.01
CA ALA A 229 4.41 22.49 -25.32
C ALA A 229 4.55 21.16 -24.54
N CYS A 230 4.83 20.06 -25.25
CA CYS A 230 5.48 18.90 -24.63
C CYS A 230 6.96 19.26 -24.34
N ALA A 231 7.28 19.70 -23.13
CA ALA A 231 8.66 19.79 -22.67
C ALA A 231 9.10 18.43 -22.09
N CYS A 232 9.42 17.48 -22.97
CA CYS A 232 10.16 16.28 -22.61
C CYS A 232 11.61 16.68 -22.26
N ARG A 233 12.07 16.33 -21.05
CA ARG A 233 13.51 16.32 -20.74
C ARG A 233 14.19 15.20 -21.53
N PRO A 234 15.45 15.37 -21.98
CA PRO A 234 16.16 14.31 -22.68
C PRO A 234 16.46 13.18 -21.69
N GLY A 235 15.92 11.98 -21.97
CA GLY A 235 16.08 10.77 -21.15
C GLY A 235 14.80 9.96 -20.88
N CYS A 236 13.63 10.38 -21.38
CA CYS A 236 12.40 9.60 -21.28
C CYS A 236 12.15 8.76 -22.54
N ASP A 237 12.82 7.61 -22.65
CA ASP A 237 12.44 6.55 -23.60
C ASP A 237 11.35 5.68 -22.97
N CYS A 238 10.11 6.19 -22.88
CA CYS A 238 8.96 5.45 -22.36
C CYS A 238 7.75 5.52 -23.31
N CYS A 239 7.99 5.37 -24.61
CA CYS A 239 6.94 5.05 -25.59
C CYS A 239 7.42 3.93 -26.51
N ASN A 240 7.39 2.69 -26.00
CA ASN A 240 6.96 1.52 -26.75
C ASN A 240 6.61 0.36 -25.82
#